data_AF-G2E4M0-F1
#
_entry.id   AF-G2E4M0-F1
#
_cell.length_a   1.000
_cell.length_b   1.000
_cell.length_c   1.000
_cell.angle_alpha   90.00
_cell.angle_beta   90.00
_cell.angle_gamma   90.00
#
_symmetry.space_group_name_H-M   'P 1'
#
loop_
_entity.id
_entity.type
_entity.pdbx_description
1 polymer ?
#
loop_
_entity_poly.entity_id
_entity_poly.type
_entity_poly.pdbx_seq_one_letter_code
_entity_poly.pdbx_strand_id
1 'polypeptide(L)'
;MFALVLLPDLVGADQGQSDLFVDPSSQQATTRRMDALDAINRRFGRDTLRFGGELVGSGWHRRARMAASRSTTSWTALPWVRAI
;
A
#
# COMPACT_ATOMS: atom_id res chain seq x y z
N MET A 1 27.93 -3.85 -0.04
CA MET A 1 27.16 -2.61 -0.26
C MET A 1 25.77 -2.84 0.31
N PHE A 2 25.43 -2.20 1.43
CA PHE A 2 24.11 -2.33 2.05
C PHE A 2 23.30 -1.08 1.70
N ALA A 3 22.13 -1.24 1.09
CA ALA A 3 21.21 -0.15 0.86
C ALA A 3 20.32 -0.01 2.11
N LEU A 4 20.35 1.17 2.73
CA LEU A 4 19.44 1.50 3.83
C LEU A 4 18.12 2.00 3.22
N VAL A 5 16.99 1.43 3.65
CA VAL A 5 15.66 1.96 3.33
C VAL A 5 15.29 2.98 4.40
N LEU A 6 15.19 4.25 4.00
CA LEU A 6 14.65 5.31 4.85
C LEU A 6 13.16 5.47 4.52
N LEU A 7 12.30 5.49 5.54
CA LEU A 7 10.88 5.78 5.42
C LEU A 7 10.59 7.15 6.07
N PRO A 8 10.87 8.27 5.38
CA PRO A 8 10.76 9.61 5.95
C PRO A 8 9.31 10.03 6.28
N ASP A 9 8.33 9.31 5.74
CA ASP A 9 6.90 9.61 5.89
C ASP A 9 6.20 8.76 6.97
N LEU A 10 6.98 8.09 7.82
CA LEU A 10 6.42 7.39 8.98
C LEU A 10 5.92 8.41 10.00
N VAL A 11 4.60 8.51 10.10
CA VAL A 11 3.91 9.28 11.13
C VAL A 11 3.52 8.39 12.30
N GLY A 12 3.30 9.01 13.47
CA GLY A 12 2.84 8.30 14.66
C GLY A 12 1.51 7.59 14.42
N ALA A 13 1.25 6.49 15.14
CA ALA A 13 0.01 5.72 14.98
C ALA A 13 -1.25 6.53 15.31
N ASP A 14 -1.09 7.62 16.08
CA ASP A 14 -2.12 8.62 16.37
C ASP A 14 -2.45 9.50 15.15
N GLN A 15 -1.51 9.63 14.20
CA GLN A 15 -1.64 10.38 12.95
C GLN A 15 -1.95 9.41 11.81
N GLY A 16 -3.11 8.76 11.86
CA GLY A 16 -3.57 7.90 10.78
C GLY A 16 -3.90 8.71 9.50
N GLN A 17 -3.78 8.08 8.33
CA GLN A 17 -4.24 8.64 7.07
C GLN A 17 -5.75 8.91 7.17
N SER A 18 -6.14 10.18 7.25
CA SER A 18 -7.52 10.60 7.16
C SER A 18 -7.98 10.55 5.70
N ASP A 19 -9.09 9.88 5.47
CA ASP A 19 -9.78 9.94 4.19
C ASP A 19 -10.81 11.08 4.27
N LEU A 20 -10.98 11.82 3.19
CA LEU A 20 -11.98 12.89 3.07
C LEU A 20 -13.40 12.39 3.39
N PHE A 21 -13.65 11.10 3.17
CA PHE A 21 -14.96 10.48 3.34
C PHE A 21 -15.11 9.64 4.62
N VAL A 22 -14.08 9.58 5.47
CA VAL A 22 -14.12 8.79 6.70
C VAL A 22 -14.49 9.68 7.89
N ASP A 23 -15.54 9.29 8.59
CA ASP A 23 -15.89 9.90 9.88
C ASP A 23 -14.78 9.58 10.91
N PRO A 24 -14.09 10.59 11.47
CA PRO A 24 -13.03 10.37 12.45
C PRO A 24 -13.52 9.64 13.71
N SER A 25 -14.82 9.70 14.04
CA SER A 25 -15.40 8.97 15.17
C SER A 25 -15.42 7.45 14.96
N SER A 26 -15.33 7.00 13.70
CA SER A 26 -15.36 5.58 13.32
C SER A 26 -14.04 4.83 13.56
N GLN A 27 -12.96 5.56 13.89
CA GLN A 27 -11.63 4.97 14.07
C GLN A 27 -11.62 3.91 15.19
N GLN A 28 -12.26 4.20 16.31
CA GLN A 28 -12.33 3.25 17.44
C GLN A 28 -13.12 1.99 17.10
N ALA A 29 -14.20 2.11 16.31
CA ALA A 29 -14.93 0.94 15.84
C ALA A 29 -14.09 0.10 14.88
N THR A 30 -13.28 0.74 14.03
CA THR A 30 -12.35 0.09 13.11
C THR A 30 -11.26 -0.68 13.85
N THR A 31 -10.61 -0.07 14.84
CA THR A 31 -9.59 -0.75 15.67
C THR A 31 -10.15 -2.00 16.34
N ARG A 32 -11.34 -1.90 16.98
CA ARG A 32 -11.98 -3.05 17.64
C ARG A 32 -12.27 -4.21 16.67
N ARG A 33 -12.64 -3.91 15.42
CA ARG A 33 -12.86 -4.94 14.38
C ARG A 33 -11.55 -5.62 13.98
N MET A 34 -10.47 -4.85 13.81
CA MET A 34 -9.15 -5.38 13.48
C MET A 34 -8.62 -6.28 14.61
N ASP A 35 -8.74 -5.84 15.87
CA ASP A 35 -8.34 -6.64 17.03
C ASP A 35 -9.08 -7.98 17.10
N ALA A 36 -10.38 -7.98 16.78
CA ALA A 36 -11.18 -9.20 16.75
C ALA A 36 -10.74 -10.15 15.63
N LEU A 37 -10.47 -9.61 14.43
CA LEU A 37 -9.98 -10.39 13.30
C LEU A 37 -8.61 -11.03 13.62
N ASP A 38 -7.70 -10.27 14.23
CA ASP A 38 -6.39 -10.74 14.65
C ASP A 38 -6.47 -11.77 15.79
N ALA A 39 -7.41 -11.62 16.72
CA ALA A 39 -7.65 -12.62 17.76
C ALA A 39 -8.12 -13.96 17.16
N ILE A 40 -9.01 -13.91 16.15
CA ILE A 40 -9.48 -15.10 15.45
C ILE A 40 -8.34 -15.75 14.65
N ASN A 41 -7.59 -14.96 13.88
CA ASN A 41 -6.46 -15.47 13.09
C ASN A 41 -5.34 -16.05 13.96
N ARG A 42 -5.06 -15.47 15.12
CA ARG A 42 -4.09 -16.07 16.07
C ARG A 42 -4.54 -17.41 16.62
N ARG A 43 -5.85 -17.60 16.85
CA ARG A 43 -6.41 -18.82 17.44
C ARG A 43 -6.54 -19.97 16.44
N PHE A 44 -6.97 -19.68 15.21
CA PHE A 44 -7.34 -20.71 14.23
C PHE A 44 -6.31 -20.87 13.10
N GLY A 45 -5.32 -19.98 13.01
CA GLY A 45 -4.29 -19.98 11.98
C GLY A 45 -4.31 -18.69 11.17
N ARG A 46 -3.13 -18.27 10.70
CA ARG A 46 -2.98 -17.07 9.88
C ARG A 46 -3.92 -17.12 8.68
N ASP A 47 -4.56 -16.00 8.37
CA ASP A 47 -5.44 -15.83 7.21
C ASP A 47 -6.72 -16.69 7.22
N THR A 48 -7.14 -17.21 8.38
CA THR A 48 -8.41 -17.95 8.53
C THR A 48 -9.64 -17.07 8.30
N LEU A 49 -9.59 -15.84 8.80
CA LEU A 49 -10.60 -14.80 8.59
C LEU A 49 -9.97 -13.63 7.83
N ARG A 50 -10.58 -13.28 6.70
CA ARG A 50 -10.13 -12.23 5.79
C ARG A 50 -11.30 -11.33 5.41
N PHE A 51 -11.02 -10.11 4.99
CA PHE A 51 -12.07 -9.22 4.50
C PHE A 51 -12.59 -9.73 3.15
N GLY A 52 -13.92 -9.77 2.99
CA GLY A 52 -14.54 -10.27 1.77
C GLY A 52 -14.06 -9.55 0.50
N GLY A 53 -13.75 -8.25 0.58
CA GLY A 53 -13.20 -7.47 -0.54
C GLY A 53 -11.77 -7.84 -0.93
N GLU A 54 -11.00 -8.49 -0.05
CA GLU A 54 -9.63 -8.96 -0.33
C GLU A 54 -9.65 -10.16 -1.29
N LEU A 55 -10.71 -10.98 -1.23
CA LEU A 55 -10.92 -12.13 -2.11
C LEU A 55 -11.49 -11.74 -3.47
N VAL A 56 -12.02 -10.52 -3.61
CA VAL A 56 -12.62 -9.97 -4.86
C VAL A 56 -11.54 -9.41 -5.81
N GLY A 57 -10.26 -9.52 -5.45
CA GLY A 57 -9.17 -8.83 -6.13
C GLY A 57 -8.39 -9.60 -7.20
N SER A 58 -8.96 -10.56 -7.94
CA SER A 58 -8.26 -11.18 -9.09
C SER A 58 -8.34 -10.32 -10.36
N GLY A 59 -8.03 -9.02 -10.27
CA GLY A 59 -8.31 -8.12 -11.40
C GLY A 59 -7.53 -6.81 -11.52
N TRP A 60 -6.68 -6.40 -10.58
CA TRP A 60 -5.86 -5.20 -10.83
C TRP A 60 -4.59 -5.56 -11.61
N HIS A 61 -4.76 -5.71 -12.93
CA HIS A 61 -3.64 -5.72 -13.85
C HIS A 61 -3.26 -4.29 -14.18
N ARG A 62 -1.97 -3.94 -14.01
CA ARG A 62 -1.45 -2.67 -14.52
C ARG A 62 -1.82 -2.55 -16.00
N ARG A 63 -2.73 -1.64 -16.35
CA ARG A 63 -3.11 -1.36 -17.74
C ARG A 63 -2.01 -0.53 -18.40
N ALA A 64 -0.85 -1.14 -18.63
CA ALA A 64 0.30 -0.52 -19.30
C ALA A 64 0.13 -0.57 -20.83
N ARG A 65 -0.97 -0.02 -21.35
CA ARG A 65 -1.21 0.05 -22.81
C ARG A 65 -0.30 1.07 -23.50
N MET A 66 0.32 1.95 -22.71
CA MET A 66 1.33 2.93 -23.12
C MET A 66 2.48 2.82 -22.13
N ALA A 67 3.31 1.78 -22.26
CA ALA A 67 4.59 1.76 -21.57
C ALA A 67 5.41 2.93 -22.15
N ALA A 68 5.53 4.03 -21.40
CA ALA A 68 6.57 5.01 -21.69
C ALA A 68 7.90 4.25 -21.74
N SER A 69 8.81 4.66 -22.64
CA SER A 69 10.21 4.22 -22.58
C SER A 69 10.63 4.24 -21.10
N ARG A 70 11.41 3.26 -20.65
CA ARG A 70 11.77 3.02 -19.23
C ARG A 70 12.41 4.20 -18.49
N SER A 71 12.43 5.41 -19.06
CA SER A 71 12.96 6.66 -18.54
C SER A 71 12.54 6.99 -17.11
N THR A 72 11.35 6.58 -16.66
CA THR A 72 10.92 6.81 -15.26
C THR A 72 11.45 5.78 -14.26
N THR A 73 11.99 4.66 -14.73
CA THR A 73 12.45 3.53 -13.89
C THR A 73 13.88 3.10 -14.18
N SER A 74 14.54 3.66 -15.20
CA SER A 74 15.90 3.31 -15.60
C SER A 74 16.60 4.52 -16.21
N TRP A 75 17.71 4.93 -15.58
CA TRP A 75 18.58 5.99 -16.08
C TRP A 75 19.17 5.67 -17.46
N THR A 76 19.39 4.39 -17.76
CA THR A 76 19.90 3.93 -19.06
C THR A 76 18.91 4.09 -20.22
N ALA A 77 17.63 4.36 -19.93
CA ALA A 77 16.58 4.54 -20.94
C ALA A 77 16.30 6.01 -21.28
N LEU A 78 17.07 6.94 -20.70
CA LEU A 78 16.95 8.37 -21.01
C LEU A 78 17.64 8.70 -22.34
N PRO A 79 17.01 9.52 -23.20
CA PRO A 79 17.67 10.02 -24.41
C PRO A 79 18.79 11.00 -24.04
N TRP A 80 19.94 10.88 -24.69
CA TRP A 80 21.04 11.82 -24.56
C TRP A 80 20.90 12.93 -25.62
N VAL A 81 21.05 14.18 -25.18
CA VAL A 81 21.14 15.35 -26.09
C VAL A 81 22.54 15.92 -25.98
N ARG A 82 23.13 16.28 -27.12
CA ARG A 82 24.43 16.95 -27.18
C ARG A 82 24.19 18.45 -27.15
N ALA A 83 24.80 19.16 -26.21
CA ALA A 83 24.78 20.62 -26.22
C ALA A 83 25.57 21.11 -27.45
N ILE A 84 24.97 22.05 -28.18
CA ILE A 84 25.60 22.84 -29.24
C ILE A 84 26.28 24.06 -28.63
#